data_AF-A0A967SWE4-F1
#
_entry.id   AF-A0A967SWE4-F1
#
_cell.length_a   1.000
_cell.length_b   1.000
_cell.length_c   1.000
_cell.angle_alpha   90.00
_cell.angle_beta   90.00
_cell.angle_gamma   90.00
#
_symmetry.space_group_name_H-M   'P 1'
#
loop_
_entity.id
_entity.type
_entity.pdbx_description
1 polymer ?
#
loop_
_entity_poly.entity_id
_entity_poly.type
_entity_poly.pdbx_seq_one_letter_code
_entity_poly.pdbx_strand_id
1 'polypeptide(L)'
;NYPTSREYIDAAIGLSKSYGALDNYEKQFDILYGLIKENLVPSRVPEIYNIIAGFYEESAGISEQLTGAGTTDYQTAIEYYKKSIEYPNSNDMNAKGFAQYRIGRLHEDLENYQNAFEAYKTVATQYEGTEWAVRADQSIDELSATLQRRKEYQEKGLLPDTTTKASTAPVSSEPEMPIE
;
A
#
# COMPACT_ATOMS: atom_id res chain seq x y z
N ASN A 1 12.16 -31.75 13.76
CA ASN A 1 10.78 -31.76 14.32
C ASN A 1 10.46 -30.34 14.73
N TYR A 2 9.74 -29.53 13.96
CA TYR A 2 8.48 -29.82 13.28
C TYR A 2 8.56 -29.60 11.76
N PRO A 3 8.01 -30.48 10.91
CA PRO A 3 7.60 -30.04 9.60
C PRO A 3 6.34 -29.21 9.83
N THR A 4 6.47 -27.91 9.99
CA THR A 4 5.32 -27.02 9.97
C THR A 4 4.76 -27.12 8.56
N SER A 5 3.76 -27.99 8.40
CA SER A 5 3.26 -28.37 7.10
C SER A 5 2.65 -27.13 6.44
N ARG A 6 2.62 -27.06 5.11
CA ARG A 6 2.02 -25.92 4.40
C ARG A 6 0.60 -25.64 4.91
N GLU A 7 -0.11 -26.68 5.29
CA GLU A 7 -1.46 -26.65 5.84
C GLU A 7 -1.52 -25.91 7.19
N TYR A 8 -0.51 -26.04 8.05
CA TYR A 8 -0.45 -25.26 9.30
C TYR A 8 -0.32 -23.76 8.99
N ILE A 9 0.52 -23.40 8.02
CA ILE A 9 0.76 -22.00 7.68
C ILE A 9 -0.50 -21.40 7.05
N ASP A 10 -1.16 -22.14 6.17
CA ASP A 10 -2.42 -21.72 5.56
C ASP A 10 -3.51 -21.55 6.63
N ALA A 11 -3.57 -22.46 7.62
CA ALA A 11 -4.47 -22.35 8.76
C ALA A 11 -4.12 -21.14 9.65
N ALA A 12 -2.85 -20.88 9.91
CA ALA A 12 -2.40 -19.73 10.70
C ALA A 12 -2.72 -18.41 9.99
N ILE A 13 -2.49 -18.33 8.68
CA ILE A 13 -2.87 -17.18 7.84
C ILE A 13 -4.39 -17.00 7.82
N GLY A 14 -5.17 -18.08 7.68
CA GLY A 14 -6.62 -18.03 7.73
C GLY A 14 -7.13 -17.54 9.09
N LEU A 15 -6.51 -18.02 10.17
CA LEU A 15 -6.83 -17.61 11.53
C LEU A 15 -6.47 -16.15 11.79
N SER A 16 -5.31 -15.67 11.32
CA SER A 16 -4.92 -14.26 11.45
C SER A 16 -5.86 -13.33 10.69
N LYS A 17 -6.29 -13.71 9.48
CA LYS A 17 -7.29 -12.97 8.70
C LYS A 17 -8.63 -12.90 9.45
N SER A 18 -9.03 -14.01 10.09
CA SER A 18 -10.25 -14.07 10.91
C SER A 18 -10.17 -13.16 12.14
N TYR A 19 -9.01 -13.11 12.80
CA TYR A 19 -8.80 -12.18 13.92
C TYR A 19 -8.82 -10.72 13.49
N GLY A 20 -8.23 -10.38 12.34
CA GLY A 20 -8.32 -9.03 11.77
C GLY A 20 -9.75 -8.60 11.48
N ALA A 21 -10.55 -9.50 10.88
CA ALA A 21 -11.97 -9.25 10.62
C ALA A 21 -12.83 -9.11 11.90
N LEU A 22 -12.31 -9.51 13.06
CA LEU A 22 -12.93 -9.35 14.37
C LEU A 22 -12.33 -8.17 15.17
N ASP A 23 -11.57 -7.29 14.50
CA ASP A 23 -10.82 -6.18 15.09
C ASP A 23 -9.82 -6.61 16.19
N ASN A 24 -9.45 -7.90 16.21
CA ASN A 24 -8.47 -8.43 17.14
C ASN A 24 -7.06 -8.39 16.54
N TYR A 25 -6.57 -7.17 16.35
CA TYR A 25 -5.30 -6.93 15.69
C TYR A 25 -4.10 -7.45 16.48
N GLU A 26 -4.17 -7.45 17.81
CA GLU A 26 -3.13 -8.03 18.68
C GLU A 26 -2.85 -9.48 18.30
N LYS A 27 -3.89 -10.33 18.29
CA LYS A 27 -3.74 -11.74 17.91
C LYS A 27 -3.38 -11.93 16.45
N GLN A 28 -3.91 -11.09 15.56
CA GLN A 28 -3.51 -11.12 14.15
C GLN A 28 -1.99 -10.90 14.01
N PHE A 29 -1.46 -9.85 14.64
CA PHE A 29 -0.05 -9.51 14.59
C PHE A 29 0.84 -10.54 15.28
N ASP A 30 0.43 -11.08 16.42
CA ASP A 30 1.16 -12.14 17.12
C ASP A 30 1.39 -13.36 16.21
N ILE A 31 0.34 -13.78 15.49
CA ILE A 31 0.43 -14.90 14.55
C ILE A 31 1.35 -14.54 13.38
N LEU A 32 1.12 -13.40 12.72
CA LEU A 32 1.86 -13.02 11.52
C LEU A 32 3.36 -12.79 11.81
N TYR A 33 3.70 -12.11 12.89
CA TYR A 33 5.09 -11.91 13.31
C TYR A 33 5.74 -13.22 13.77
N GLY A 34 4.99 -14.11 14.42
CA GLY A 34 5.45 -15.46 14.74
C GLY A 34 5.87 -16.22 13.48
N LEU A 35 5.01 -16.23 12.45
CA LEU A 35 5.30 -16.88 11.17
C LEU A 35 6.54 -16.32 10.47
N ILE A 36 6.71 -14.98 10.47
CA ILE A 36 7.90 -14.33 9.88
C ILE A 36 9.16 -14.67 10.67
N LYS A 37 9.11 -14.54 12.01
CA LYS A 37 10.28 -14.74 12.89
C LYS A 37 10.80 -16.16 12.85
N GLU A 38 9.89 -17.13 12.78
CA GLU A 38 10.23 -18.54 12.66
C GLU A 38 10.65 -18.93 11.23
N ASN A 39 10.55 -17.99 10.27
CA ASN A 39 10.84 -18.17 8.84
C ASN A 39 10.18 -19.43 8.27
N LEU A 40 8.96 -19.70 8.73
CA LEU A 40 8.23 -20.89 8.35
C LEU A 40 7.73 -20.71 6.91
N VAL A 41 8.36 -21.47 5.99
CA VAL A 41 8.12 -21.44 4.54
C VAL A 41 8.34 -20.04 3.95
N PRO A 42 9.60 -19.70 3.59
CA PRO A 42 9.96 -18.42 2.98
C PRO A 42 9.07 -18.01 1.81
N SER A 43 8.55 -18.96 1.03
CA SER A 43 7.69 -18.67 -0.11
C SER A 43 6.40 -17.92 0.26
N ARG A 44 5.91 -18.05 1.51
CA ARG A 44 4.68 -17.39 2.00
C ARG A 44 4.92 -16.01 2.61
N VAL A 45 6.16 -15.63 2.88
CA VAL A 45 6.47 -14.35 3.54
C VAL A 45 5.94 -13.12 2.79
N PRO A 46 5.98 -13.05 1.43
CA PRO A 46 5.31 -11.96 0.70
C PRO A 46 3.81 -11.84 1.01
N GLU A 47 3.08 -12.96 1.08
CA GLU A 47 1.66 -12.95 1.44
C GLU A 47 1.45 -12.40 2.87
N ILE A 48 2.31 -12.78 3.81
CA ILE A 48 2.22 -12.31 5.20
C ILE A 48 2.45 -10.79 5.26
N TYR A 49 3.46 -10.26 4.55
CA TYR A 49 3.67 -8.82 4.47
C TYR A 49 2.49 -8.10 3.82
N ASN A 50 1.86 -8.70 2.81
CA ASN A 50 0.67 -8.13 2.17
C ASN A 50 -0.52 -8.03 3.13
N ILE A 51 -0.69 -9.02 4.03
CA ILE A 51 -1.74 -8.99 5.05
C ILE A 51 -1.48 -7.87 6.06
N ILE A 52 -0.23 -7.72 6.50
CA ILE A 52 0.17 -6.63 7.40
C ILE A 52 -0.05 -5.27 6.74
N ALA A 53 0.34 -5.12 5.47
CA ALA A 53 0.13 -3.89 4.71
C ALA A 53 -1.36 -3.56 4.57
N GLY A 54 -2.21 -4.56 4.31
CA GLY A 54 -3.66 -4.40 4.22
C GLY A 54 -4.28 -3.85 5.50
N PHE A 55 -3.81 -4.29 6.68
CA PHE A 55 -4.24 -3.71 7.95
C PHE A 55 -3.95 -2.20 8.03
N TYR A 56 -2.73 -1.77 7.68
CA TYR A 56 -2.37 -0.36 7.73
C TYR A 56 -3.11 0.47 6.68
N GLU A 57 -3.46 -0.12 5.53
CA GLU A 57 -4.31 0.57 4.56
C GLU A 57 -5.74 0.75 5.07
N GLU A 58 -6.32 -0.26 5.71
CA GLU A 58 -7.63 -0.15 6.37
C GLU A 58 -7.62 0.86 7.51
N SER A 59 -6.56 0.87 8.32
CA SER A 59 -6.40 1.85 9.41
C SER A 59 -6.26 3.27 8.87
N ALA A 60 -5.55 3.45 7.74
CA ALA A 60 -5.37 4.75 7.09
C ALA A 60 -6.70 5.37 6.65
N GLY A 61 -7.60 4.58 6.06
CA GLY A 61 -8.92 5.07 5.66
C GLY A 61 -9.75 5.55 6.85
N ILE A 62 -9.66 4.84 7.98
CA ILE A 62 -10.32 5.22 9.24
C ILE A 62 -9.69 6.52 9.78
N SER A 63 -8.37 6.58 9.89
CA SER A 63 -7.67 7.73 10.47
C SER A 63 -7.80 8.99 9.60
N GLU A 64 -7.84 8.85 8.27
CA GLU A 64 -8.17 9.93 7.33
C GLU A 64 -9.59 10.46 7.56
N GLN A 65 -10.59 9.58 7.64
CA GLN A 65 -11.98 9.98 7.88
C GLN A 65 -12.17 10.71 9.24
N LEU A 66 -11.43 10.30 10.26
CA LEU A 66 -11.56 10.82 11.63
C LEU A 66 -10.72 12.07 11.90
N THR A 67 -9.50 12.13 11.37
CA THR A 67 -8.49 13.13 11.78
C THR A 67 -7.80 13.83 10.61
N GLY A 68 -7.99 13.38 9.38
CA GLY A 68 -7.26 13.87 8.21
C GLY A 68 -5.78 13.49 8.19
N ALA A 69 -5.34 12.57 9.08
CA ALA A 69 -3.93 12.21 9.29
C ALA A 69 -3.56 10.80 8.76
N GLY A 70 -4.36 10.18 7.89
CA GLY A 70 -4.12 8.83 7.36
C GLY A 70 -2.82 8.64 6.57
N THR A 71 -2.08 9.72 6.32
CA THR A 71 -0.82 9.71 5.58
C THR A 71 0.27 8.85 6.22
N THR A 72 0.35 8.77 7.55
CA THR A 72 1.33 7.93 8.25
C THR A 72 1.03 6.43 8.09
N ASP A 73 -0.24 6.06 8.14
CA ASP A 73 -0.68 4.67 7.99
C ASP A 73 -0.50 4.21 6.54
N TYR A 74 -0.84 5.06 5.55
CA TYR A 74 -0.56 4.76 4.14
C TYR A 74 0.93 4.58 3.87
N GLN A 75 1.81 5.40 4.46
CA GLN A 75 3.26 5.22 4.35
C GLN A 75 3.70 3.88 4.92
N THR A 76 3.17 3.50 6.08
CA THR A 76 3.48 2.22 6.72
C THR A 76 3.01 1.04 5.86
N ALA A 77 1.81 1.12 5.26
CA ALA A 77 1.31 0.11 4.32
C ALA A 77 2.25 -0.04 3.12
N ILE A 78 2.68 1.07 2.50
CA ILE A 78 3.64 1.06 1.38
C ILE A 78 4.95 0.38 1.78
N GLU A 79 5.48 0.64 2.98
CA GLU A 79 6.71 -0.01 3.45
C GLU A 79 6.56 -1.54 3.54
N TYR A 80 5.43 -2.03 4.04
CA TYR A 80 5.18 -3.47 4.09
C TYR A 80 4.97 -4.09 2.71
N TYR A 81 4.29 -3.40 1.79
CA TYR A 81 4.23 -3.85 0.40
C TYR A 81 5.61 -3.91 -0.26
N LYS A 82 6.50 -2.94 0.00
CA LYS A 82 7.90 -3.00 -0.46
C LYS A 82 8.65 -4.20 0.10
N LYS A 83 8.49 -4.48 1.40
CA LYS A 83 9.07 -5.70 2.03
C LYS A 83 8.61 -6.98 1.34
N SER A 84 7.34 -7.05 0.92
CA SER A 84 6.80 -8.18 0.14
C SER A 84 7.53 -8.37 -1.20
N ILE A 85 7.69 -7.28 -1.96
CA ILE A 85 8.36 -7.27 -3.28
C ILE A 85 9.83 -7.63 -3.16
N GLU A 86 10.52 -7.00 -2.21
CA GLU A 86 11.98 -7.12 -2.01
C GLU A 86 12.38 -8.43 -1.35
N TYR A 87 11.44 -9.21 -0.80
CA TYR A 87 11.75 -10.44 -0.10
C TYR A 87 12.46 -11.45 -1.03
N PRO A 88 13.75 -11.79 -0.78
CA PRO A 88 14.57 -12.51 -1.76
C PRO A 88 14.28 -14.01 -1.80
N ASN A 89 13.72 -14.57 -0.73
CA ASN A 89 13.55 -16.02 -0.59
C ASN A 89 12.16 -16.50 -1.07
N SER A 90 11.48 -15.71 -1.89
CA SER A 90 10.22 -16.09 -2.52
C SER A 90 10.14 -15.58 -3.96
N ASN A 91 9.73 -16.49 -4.85
CA ASN A 91 9.40 -16.20 -6.25
C ASN A 91 7.89 -16.12 -6.47
N ASP A 92 7.10 -15.88 -5.41
CA ASP A 92 5.65 -15.72 -5.51
C ASP A 92 5.30 -14.42 -6.26
N MET A 93 5.26 -14.52 -7.59
CA MET A 93 4.95 -13.41 -8.48
C MET A 93 3.53 -12.88 -8.25
N ASN A 94 2.58 -13.73 -7.83
CA ASN A 94 1.23 -13.27 -7.52
C ASN A 94 1.20 -12.38 -6.28
N ALA A 95 1.85 -12.80 -5.20
CA ALA A 95 1.93 -11.99 -3.98
C ALA A 95 2.72 -10.69 -4.20
N LYS A 96 3.82 -10.74 -4.94
CA LYS A 96 4.62 -9.54 -5.25
C LYS A 96 3.92 -8.61 -6.24
N GLY A 97 3.25 -9.16 -7.25
CA GLY A 97 2.42 -8.39 -8.20
C GLY A 97 1.25 -7.70 -7.51
N PHE A 98 0.59 -8.39 -6.56
CA PHE A 98 -0.42 -7.78 -5.69
C PHE A 98 0.13 -6.57 -4.94
N ALA A 99 1.28 -6.73 -4.27
CA ALA A 99 1.90 -5.68 -3.50
C ALA A 99 2.23 -4.45 -4.36
N GLN A 100 2.82 -4.66 -5.53
CA GLN A 100 3.15 -3.59 -6.46
C GLN A 100 1.89 -2.88 -7.00
N TYR A 101 0.82 -3.64 -7.27
CA TYR A 101 -0.47 -3.06 -7.67
C TYR A 101 -1.08 -2.20 -6.55
N ARG A 102 -1.03 -2.68 -5.30
CA ARG A 102 -1.53 -1.92 -4.14
C ARG A 102 -0.74 -0.64 -3.88
N ILE A 103 0.58 -0.65 -4.09
CA ILE A 103 1.39 0.58 -4.06
C ILE A 103 0.88 1.60 -5.09
N GLY A 104 0.51 1.15 -6.29
CA GLY A 104 -0.09 2.01 -7.31
C GLY A 104 -1.40 2.65 -6.84
N ARG A 105 -2.29 1.84 -6.25
CA ARG A 105 -3.57 2.30 -5.68
C ARG A 105 -3.38 3.34 -4.58
N LEU A 106 -2.49 3.06 -3.63
CA LEU A 106 -2.17 4.00 -2.55
C LEU A 106 -1.60 5.32 -3.09
N HIS A 107 -0.82 5.27 -4.16
CA HIS A 107 -0.36 6.50 -4.82
C HIS A 107 -1.51 7.28 -5.49
N GLU A 108 -2.54 6.62 -6.03
CA GLU A 108 -3.73 7.31 -6.52
C GLU A 108 -4.52 7.97 -5.39
N ASP A 109 -4.71 7.25 -4.27
CA ASP A 109 -5.42 7.77 -3.09
C ASP A 109 -4.70 8.99 -2.51
N LEU A 110 -3.37 9.02 -2.59
CA LEU A 110 -2.52 10.16 -2.23
C LEU A 110 -2.37 11.22 -3.34
N GLU A 111 -3.16 11.14 -4.41
CA GLU A 111 -3.11 12.02 -5.61
C GLU A 111 -1.74 12.09 -6.31
N ASN A 112 -0.86 11.13 -6.07
CA ASN A 112 0.47 10.99 -6.67
C ASN A 112 0.40 10.19 -7.98
N TYR A 113 -0.37 10.69 -8.95
CA TYR A 113 -0.71 9.96 -10.18
C TYR A 113 0.51 9.49 -11.00
N GLN A 114 1.62 10.23 -11.00
CA GLN A 114 2.83 9.79 -11.70
C GLN A 114 3.41 8.51 -11.08
N ASN A 115 3.47 8.44 -9.75
CA ASN A 115 3.98 7.25 -9.06
C ASN A 115 3.00 6.08 -9.19
N ALA A 116 1.69 6.36 -9.19
CA ALA A 116 0.67 5.34 -9.45
C ALA A 116 0.85 4.71 -10.84
N PHE A 117 1.03 5.55 -11.87
CA PHE A 117 1.24 5.09 -13.24
C PHE A 117 2.47 4.21 -13.39
N GLU A 118 3.62 4.65 -12.85
CA GLU A 118 4.86 3.85 -12.88
C GLU A 118 4.70 2.53 -12.11
N ALA A 119 3.97 2.56 -10.99
CA ALA A 119 3.70 1.34 -10.23
C ALA A 119 2.87 0.34 -11.05
N TYR A 120 1.78 0.76 -11.68
CA TYR A 120 0.98 -0.12 -12.54
C TYR A 120 1.73 -0.64 -13.75
N LYS A 121 2.51 0.22 -14.41
CA LYS A 121 3.36 -0.20 -15.52
C LYS A 121 4.37 -1.27 -15.08
N THR A 122 4.91 -1.14 -13.87
CA THR A 122 5.77 -2.15 -13.27
C THR A 122 5.00 -3.47 -13.06
N VAL A 123 3.75 -3.42 -12.60
CA VAL A 123 2.90 -4.63 -12.49
C VAL A 123 2.72 -5.31 -13.85
N ALA A 124 2.30 -4.55 -14.85
CA ALA A 124 2.02 -5.06 -16.19
C ALA A 124 3.25 -5.69 -16.87
N THR A 125 4.45 -5.16 -16.61
CA THR A 125 5.70 -5.60 -17.26
C THR A 125 6.48 -6.65 -16.47
N GLN A 126 6.62 -6.50 -15.15
CA GLN A 126 7.44 -7.40 -14.33
C GLN A 126 6.66 -8.57 -13.73
N TYR A 127 5.34 -8.46 -13.66
CA TYR A 127 4.45 -9.48 -13.10
C TYR A 127 3.42 -9.94 -14.13
N GLU A 128 3.86 -10.00 -15.40
CA GLU A 128 3.05 -10.50 -16.51
C GLU A 128 2.50 -11.92 -16.23
N GLY A 129 1.28 -12.20 -16.71
CA GLY A 129 0.61 -13.47 -16.47
C GLY A 129 -0.04 -13.63 -15.08
N THR A 130 0.12 -12.66 -14.17
CA THR A 130 -0.69 -12.58 -12.94
C THR A 130 -2.03 -11.90 -13.19
N GLU A 131 -3.02 -12.13 -12.33
CA GLU A 131 -4.29 -11.38 -12.41
C GLU A 131 -4.08 -9.86 -12.18
N TRP A 132 -3.01 -9.49 -11.50
CA TRP A 132 -2.67 -8.10 -11.19
C TRP A 132 -2.15 -7.35 -12.40
N ALA A 133 -1.48 -8.01 -13.34
CA ALA A 133 -1.10 -7.39 -14.61
C ALA A 133 -2.32 -6.93 -15.41
N VAL A 134 -3.36 -7.77 -15.51
CA VAL A 134 -4.61 -7.42 -16.19
C VAL A 134 -5.31 -6.25 -15.51
N ARG A 135 -5.36 -6.25 -14.17
CA ARG A 135 -5.92 -5.13 -13.40
C ARG A 135 -5.09 -3.85 -13.57
N ALA A 136 -3.77 -3.97 -13.62
CA ALA A 136 -2.88 -2.83 -13.80
C ALA A 136 -3.06 -2.16 -15.17
N ASP A 137 -3.22 -2.94 -16.24
CA ASP A 137 -3.54 -2.41 -17.58
C ASP A 137 -4.85 -1.61 -17.56
N GLN A 138 -5.89 -2.14 -16.90
CA GLN A 138 -7.15 -1.43 -16.72
C GLN A 138 -6.97 -0.12 -15.92
N SER A 139 -6.22 -0.15 -14.82
CA SER A 139 -5.93 1.05 -14.03
C SER A 139 -5.11 2.08 -14.79
N ILE A 140 -4.20 1.67 -15.66
CA ILE A 140 -3.44 2.56 -16.56
C ILE A 140 -4.39 3.30 -17.51
N ASP A 141 -5.33 2.59 -18.13
CA ASP A 141 -6.31 3.18 -19.05
C ASP A 141 -7.23 4.17 -18.32
N GLU A 142 -7.75 3.78 -17.16
CA GLU A 142 -8.62 4.61 -16.31
C GLU A 142 -7.91 5.88 -15.83
N LEU A 143 -6.67 5.74 -15.37
CA LEU A 143 -5.85 6.84 -14.90
C LEU A 143 -5.52 7.81 -16.03
N SER A 144 -5.15 7.30 -17.20
CA SER A 144 -4.85 8.10 -18.39
C SER A 144 -6.08 8.90 -18.84
N ALA A 145 -7.26 8.27 -18.88
CA ALA A 145 -8.51 8.94 -19.22
C ALA A 145 -8.90 10.02 -18.19
N THR A 146 -8.60 9.79 -16.91
CA THR A 146 -8.86 10.76 -15.83
C THR A 146 -7.95 11.97 -15.92
N LEU A 147 -6.65 11.76 -16.16
CA LEU A 147 -5.69 12.85 -16.34
C LEU A 147 -6.00 13.69 -17.59
N GLN A 148 -6.39 13.05 -18.70
CA GLN A 148 -6.79 13.76 -19.91
C GLN A 148 -8.01 14.65 -19.68
N ARG A 149 -9.06 14.13 -19.02
CA ARG A 149 -10.25 14.93 -18.66
C ARG A 149 -9.89 16.09 -17.73
N ARG A 150 -9.01 15.87 -16.75
CA ARG A 150 -8.55 16.92 -15.83
C ARG A 150 -7.85 18.04 -16.60
N LYS A 151 -6.96 17.69 -17.54
CA LYS A 151 -6.28 18.65 -18.41
C LYS A 151 -7.27 19.47 -19.26
N GLU A 152 -8.27 18.83 -19.85
CA GLU A 152 -9.31 19.54 -20.63
C GLU A 152 -10.12 20.52 -19.78
N TYR A 153 -10.41 20.17 -18.52
CA TYR A 153 -11.11 21.07 -17.60
C TYR A 153 -10.24 22.24 -17.14
N GLN A 154 -8.93 22.03 -16.98
CA GLN A 154 -7.97 23.10 -16.71
C GLN A 154 -7.90 24.08 -17.90
N GLU A 155 -7.78 23.57 -19.13
CA GLU A 155 -7.75 24.39 -20.35
C GLU A 155 -9.03 25.22 -20.54
N LYS A 156 -10.18 24.72 -20.08
CA LYS A 156 -11.46 25.44 -20.11
C LYS A 156 -11.67 26.37 -18.90
N GLY A 157 -10.75 26.40 -17.94
CA GLY A 157 -10.85 27.21 -16.72
C GLY A 157 -11.90 26.73 -15.71
N LEU A 158 -12.35 25.47 -15.81
CA LEU A 158 -13.31 24.87 -14.87
C LEU A 158 -12.64 24.28 -13.62
N LEU A 159 -11.33 24.05 -13.66
CA LEU A 159 -10.53 23.59 -12.53
C LEU A 159 -9.31 24.49 -12.33
N PRO A 160 -8.89 24.75 -11.07
CA PRO A 160 -7.65 25.47 -10.81
C PRO A 160 -6.43 24.68 -11.29
N ASP A 161 -5.43 25.37 -11.83
CA ASP A 161 -4.13 24.79 -12.12
C ASP A 161 -3.43 24.41 -10.81
N THR A 162 -3.34 23.10 -10.53
CA THR A 162 -2.71 22.59 -9.30
C THR A 162 -1.19 22.42 -9.42
N THR A 163 -0.58 22.83 -10.53
CA THR A 163 0.88 22.83 -10.71
C THR A 163 1.62 23.83 -9.81
N THR A 164 0.92 24.62 -9.00
CA THR A 164 1.51 25.61 -8.07
C THR A 164 1.23 25.31 -6.58
N LYS A 165 1.15 24.04 -6.18
CA LYS A 165 1.16 23.65 -4.75
C LYS A 165 2.25 22.64 -4.42
N ALA A 166 3.45 22.89 -4.92
CA ALA A 166 4.69 22.44 -4.28
C ALA A 166 5.56 23.69 -4.11
N SER A 167 5.96 24.00 -2.86
CA SER A 167 6.76 25.17 -2.47
C SER A 167 5.98 26.46 -2.17
N THR A 168 5.18 26.46 -1.11
CA THR A 168 5.15 27.56 -0.12
C THR A 168 4.55 27.04 1.19
N ALA A 169 5.33 26.25 1.94
CA ALA A 169 5.16 26.28 3.38
C ALA A 169 5.92 27.52 3.88
N PRO A 170 5.27 28.56 4.40
CA PRO A 170 6.00 29.57 5.16
C PRO A 170 6.46 28.89 6.45
N VAL A 171 7.78 28.81 6.64
CA VAL A 171 8.39 28.65 7.96
C VAL A 171 7.95 29.88 8.75
N SER A 172 6.89 29.75 9.54
CA SER A 172 6.54 30.74 10.56
C SER A 172 7.45 30.51 11.75
N SER A 173 8.50 31.32 11.82
CA SER A 173 9.29 31.57 13.02
C SER A 173 8.39 32.02 14.16
N GLU A 174 8.28 31.23 15.23
CA GLU A 174 7.82 31.70 16.53
C GLU A 174 8.86 32.68 17.12
N PRO A 175 8.46 33.87 17.61
CA PRO A 175 9.31 34.66 18.48
C PRO A 175 9.19 34.16 19.93
N GLU A 176 10.34 33.93 20.57
CA GLU A 176 10.47 33.66 22.00
C GLU A 176 9.76 34.74 22.84
N MET A 177 8.89 34.32 23.77
CA MET A 177 8.36 35.22 24.80
C MET A 177 9.42 35.50 25.88
N PRO A 178 9.56 36.75 26.35
CA PRO A 178 10.42 37.07 27.47
C PRO A 178 9.74 36.67 28.79
N ILE A 179 10.53 36.08 29.68
CA ILE A 179 10.15 35.72 31.04
C ILE A 179 10.24 36.99 31.90
N GLU A 180 9.12 37.43 32.46
CA GLU A 180 9.11 38.33 33.64
C GLU A 180 9.05 37.52 34.94
#